data_AF-A0A2U9QI72-F1
#
_entry.id   AF-A0A2U9QI72-F1
#
_cell.length_a   1.000
_cell.length_b   1.000
_cell.length_c   1.000
_cell.angle_alpha   90.00
_cell.angle_beta   90.00
_cell.angle_gamma   90.00
#
_symmetry.space_group_name_H-M   'P 1'
#
loop_
_entity.id
_entity.type
_entity.pdbx_description
1 polymer ?
#
loop_
_entity_poly.entity_id
_entity_poly.type
_entity_poly.pdbx_seq_one_letter_code
_entity_poly.pdbx_strand_id
1 'polypeptide(L)'
;MVKVSALALRQAAQVQEVQSVEEALEALRKLWKEDEGVRKLLEEAARHGYTLVQTKDVEPAFVAAVRTALAKLRERLGEEKPSTLRVKYDSKRKEERSKPKPKPMTWESPEGVRYTVEVYDLTPREEKYWGFRDARVEDALRWVESFISMAEYEEGASVLEEALEYEDNPHFERDLIPEDLKEDLRVMGWDGTLRSLRTLVESLPAREKEFKERVRSITALVDREEGKVLAVQTPNGWEIREASKDVVNAVLSLGLLMEALEKEDWRAGEVRRYVEDLKPFTPGLMASLNAIATLRRAKYLLDELGRGRRVAVYRDPSTGEPVYRTPVIG
;
A
#
# COMPACT_ATOMS: atom_id res chain seq x y z
N MET A 1 -41.17 -7.50 47.90
CA MET A 1 -40.13 -6.67 47.28
C MET A 1 -39.39 -5.95 48.38
N VAL A 2 -38.11 -6.25 48.56
CA VAL A 2 -37.28 -5.78 49.68
C VAL A 2 -36.82 -4.35 49.40
N LYS A 3 -37.01 -3.43 50.35
CA LYS A 3 -36.50 -2.06 50.25
C LYS A 3 -35.05 -2.04 50.73
N VAL A 4 -34.13 -1.71 49.83
CA VAL A 4 -32.70 -1.59 50.14
C VAL A 4 -32.34 -0.10 50.12
N SER A 5 -31.93 0.45 51.27
CA SER A 5 -31.45 1.84 51.36
C SER A 5 -30.01 1.92 50.85
N ALA A 6 -29.77 2.68 49.79
CA ALA A 6 -28.43 2.91 49.27
C ALA A 6 -27.57 3.72 50.25
N LEU A 7 -28.19 4.66 50.98
CA LEU A 7 -27.52 5.51 51.96
C LEU A 7 -27.06 4.70 53.18
N ALA A 8 -27.90 3.80 53.70
CA ALA A 8 -27.54 2.96 54.83
C ALA A 8 -26.40 1.99 54.47
N LEU A 9 -26.39 1.43 53.27
CA LEU A 9 -25.29 0.58 52.78
C LEU A 9 -23.98 1.36 52.63
N ARG A 10 -24.03 2.63 52.19
CA ARG A 10 -22.86 3.50 52.11
C ARG A 10 -22.30 3.83 53.50
N GLN A 11 -23.17 4.18 54.44
CA GLN A 11 -22.79 4.51 55.82
C GLN A 11 -22.20 3.29 56.53
N ALA A 12 -22.80 2.11 56.36
CA ALA A 12 -22.28 0.87 56.91
C ALA A 12 -20.93 0.48 56.28
N ALA A 13 -20.73 0.76 54.99
CA ALA A 13 -19.47 0.52 54.29
C ALA A 13 -18.35 1.50 54.67
N GLN A 14 -18.65 2.52 55.50
CA GLN A 14 -17.73 3.57 55.95
C GLN A 14 -16.98 4.27 54.80
N VAL A 15 -17.60 4.39 53.62
CA VAL A 15 -16.98 5.02 52.46
C VAL A 15 -17.31 6.52 52.43
N GLN A 16 -16.30 7.37 52.62
CA GLN A 16 -16.46 8.82 52.64
C GLN A 16 -16.71 9.39 51.25
N GLU A 17 -15.93 9.02 50.23
CA GLU A 17 -16.16 9.38 48.83
C GLU A 17 -15.80 8.18 47.92
N VAL A 18 -16.69 7.86 46.99
CA VAL A 18 -16.49 6.78 46.01
C VAL A 18 -16.06 7.41 44.69
N GLN A 19 -14.80 7.22 44.29
CA GLN A 19 -14.29 7.74 43.03
C GLN A 19 -14.52 6.76 41.87
N SER A 20 -14.65 5.45 42.14
CA SER A 20 -14.90 4.44 41.11
C SER A 20 -15.90 3.33 41.51
N VAL A 21 -16.51 2.68 40.52
CA VAL A 21 -17.45 1.56 40.72
C VAL A 21 -16.74 0.34 41.31
N GLU A 22 -15.45 0.16 41.03
CA GLU A 22 -14.64 -0.97 41.50
C GLU A 22 -14.34 -0.85 43.00
N GLU A 23 -13.94 0.33 43.46
CA GLU A 23 -13.77 0.62 44.90
C GLU A 23 -15.06 0.39 45.69
N ALA A 24 -16.19 0.83 45.14
CA ALA A 24 -17.50 0.57 45.75
C ALA A 24 -17.86 -0.92 45.81
N LEU A 25 -17.50 -1.69 44.78
CA LEU A 25 -17.70 -3.14 44.79
C LEU A 25 -16.81 -3.85 45.82
N GLU A 26 -15.59 -3.39 46.02
CA GLU A 26 -14.70 -3.93 47.05
C GLU A 26 -15.20 -3.60 48.46
N ALA A 27 -15.66 -2.37 48.69
CA ALA A 27 -16.28 -1.97 49.95
C ALA A 27 -17.53 -2.83 50.27
N LEU A 28 -18.39 -3.05 49.27
CA LEU A 28 -19.56 -3.93 49.41
C LEU A 28 -19.16 -5.39 49.65
N ARG A 29 -18.05 -5.88 49.10
CA ARG A 29 -17.54 -7.24 49.37
C ARG A 29 -16.99 -7.39 50.79
N LYS A 30 -16.32 -6.37 51.33
CA LYS A 30 -15.85 -6.37 52.73
C LYS A 30 -17.05 -6.38 53.67
N LEU A 31 -18.00 -5.48 53.44
CA LEU A 31 -19.22 -5.38 54.22
C LEU A 31 -20.07 -6.67 54.17
N TRP A 32 -20.13 -7.35 53.03
CA TRP A 32 -20.77 -8.66 52.91
C TRP A 32 -20.18 -9.73 53.85
N LYS A 33 -18.87 -9.67 54.09
CA LYS A 33 -18.16 -10.64 54.94
C LYS A 33 -18.28 -10.30 56.42
N GLU A 34 -18.36 -9.01 56.74
CA GLU A 34 -18.32 -8.50 58.12
C GLU A 34 -19.71 -8.43 58.77
N ASP A 35 -20.75 -8.04 58.02
CA ASP A 35 -22.10 -7.86 58.54
C ASP A 35 -23.08 -8.97 58.08
N GLU A 36 -23.41 -9.89 58.98
CA GLU A 36 -24.43 -10.93 58.73
C GLU A 36 -25.81 -10.33 58.42
N GLY A 37 -26.14 -9.18 59.01
CA GLY A 37 -27.41 -8.50 58.79
C GLY A 37 -27.56 -8.01 57.35
N VAL A 38 -26.52 -7.39 56.80
CA VAL A 38 -26.53 -6.88 55.42
C VAL A 38 -26.48 -8.02 54.42
N ARG A 39 -25.73 -9.08 54.73
CA ARG A 39 -25.73 -10.30 53.92
C ARG A 39 -27.13 -10.89 53.77
N LYS A 40 -27.88 -11.08 54.88
CA LYS A 40 -29.26 -11.59 54.83
C LYS A 40 -30.18 -10.68 54.03
N LEU A 41 -30.10 -9.37 54.24
CA LEU A 41 -30.90 -8.38 53.50
C LEU A 41 -30.65 -8.42 51.99
N LEU A 42 -29.39 -8.57 51.57
CA LEU A 42 -29.04 -8.62 50.16
C LEU A 42 -29.34 -9.99 49.52
N GLU A 43 -29.24 -11.10 50.26
CA GLU A 43 -29.70 -12.43 49.81
C GLU A 43 -31.23 -12.45 49.63
N GLU A 44 -31.99 -11.89 50.57
CA GLU A 44 -33.45 -11.73 50.45
C GLU A 44 -33.83 -10.78 49.30
N ALA A 45 -33.10 -9.69 49.12
CA ALA A 45 -33.27 -8.76 48.02
C ALA A 45 -32.99 -9.40 46.65
N ALA A 46 -32.00 -10.28 46.56
CA ALA A 46 -31.67 -11.02 45.34
C ALA A 46 -32.74 -12.06 44.99
N ARG A 47 -33.29 -12.79 45.97
CA ARG A 47 -34.35 -13.81 45.78
C ARG A 47 -35.73 -13.20 45.48
N HIS A 48 -36.18 -12.24 46.29
CA HIS A 48 -37.55 -11.74 46.23
C HIS A 48 -37.70 -10.43 45.43
N GLY A 49 -36.62 -9.95 44.83
CA GLY A 49 -36.56 -8.68 44.11
C GLY A 49 -36.54 -7.45 45.03
N TYR A 50 -35.88 -6.39 44.57
CA TYR A 50 -35.55 -5.23 45.40
C TYR A 50 -36.00 -3.90 44.78
N THR A 51 -36.23 -2.91 45.65
CA THR A 51 -36.29 -1.49 45.28
C THR A 51 -35.19 -0.74 46.02
N LEU A 52 -34.40 0.04 45.28
CA LEU A 52 -33.41 0.92 45.88
C LEU A 52 -34.09 2.22 46.33
N VAL A 53 -33.93 2.56 47.59
CA VAL A 53 -34.49 3.76 48.22
C VAL A 53 -33.33 4.67 48.65
N GLN A 54 -33.55 5.99 48.69
CA GLN A 54 -32.54 7.00 49.05
C GLN A 54 -31.32 7.03 48.13
N THR A 55 -31.55 6.98 46.81
CA THR A 55 -30.49 7.04 45.78
C THR A 55 -30.06 8.46 45.40
N LYS A 56 -30.69 9.50 45.95
CA LYS A 56 -30.38 10.91 45.62
C LYS A 56 -29.16 11.45 46.35
N ASP A 57 -28.89 10.93 47.55
CA ASP A 57 -27.83 11.41 48.46
C ASP A 57 -26.55 10.54 48.40
N VAL A 58 -26.44 9.70 47.37
CA VAL A 58 -25.39 8.69 47.20
C VAL A 58 -24.80 8.82 45.80
N GLU A 59 -23.48 8.66 45.64
CA GLU A 59 -22.87 8.76 44.32
C GLU A 59 -23.44 7.71 43.34
N PRO A 60 -23.63 8.07 42.05
CA PRO A 60 -24.17 7.15 41.05
C PRO A 60 -23.30 5.91 40.86
N ALA A 61 -21.99 6.02 41.09
CA ALA A 61 -21.04 4.92 41.05
C ALA A 61 -21.35 3.84 42.10
N PHE A 62 -21.68 4.25 43.33
CA PHE A 62 -22.04 3.33 44.40
C PHE A 62 -23.41 2.68 44.15
N VAL A 63 -24.39 3.43 43.62
CA VAL A 63 -25.70 2.87 43.25
C VAL A 63 -25.55 1.81 42.14
N ALA A 64 -24.67 2.05 41.16
CA ALA A 64 -24.34 1.07 40.12
C ALA A 64 -23.62 -0.17 40.69
N ALA A 65 -22.70 0.01 41.65
CA ALA A 65 -22.03 -1.07 42.36
C ALA A 65 -23.03 -1.97 43.13
N VAL A 66 -24.02 -1.38 43.82
CA VAL A 66 -25.07 -2.15 44.52
C VAL A 66 -25.91 -2.97 43.53
N ARG A 67 -26.30 -2.38 42.39
CA ARG A 67 -27.06 -3.09 41.35
C ARG A 67 -26.29 -4.26 40.75
N THR A 68 -25.00 -4.05 40.46
CA THR A 68 -24.12 -5.09 39.90
C THR A 68 -23.81 -6.19 40.90
N ALA A 69 -23.63 -5.85 42.18
CA ALA A 69 -23.47 -6.84 43.25
C ALA A 69 -24.73 -7.72 43.40
N LEU A 70 -25.92 -7.11 43.42
CA LEU A 70 -27.19 -7.85 43.49
C LEU A 70 -27.45 -8.70 42.23
N ALA A 71 -27.06 -8.23 41.05
CA ALA A 71 -27.15 -9.01 39.82
C ALA A 71 -26.24 -10.24 39.87
N LYS A 72 -24.97 -10.08 40.28
CA LYS A 72 -24.02 -11.20 40.43
C LYS A 72 -24.44 -12.19 41.50
N LEU A 73 -25.03 -11.72 42.61
CA LEU A 73 -25.58 -12.60 43.65
C LEU A 73 -26.78 -13.39 43.14
N ARG A 74 -27.63 -12.76 42.34
CA ARG A 74 -28.79 -13.41 41.73
C ARG A 74 -28.40 -14.46 40.69
N GLU A 75 -27.39 -14.18 39.87
CA GLU A 75 -26.81 -15.17 38.95
C GLU A 75 -26.24 -16.37 39.71
N ARG A 76 -25.54 -16.15 40.81
CA ARG A 76 -25.01 -17.23 41.67
C ARG A 76 -26.11 -18.06 42.34
N LEU A 77 -27.25 -17.45 42.63
CA LEU A 77 -28.40 -18.13 43.26
C LEU A 77 -29.26 -18.89 42.25
N GLY A 78 -28.98 -18.80 40.94
CA GLY A 78 -29.59 -19.68 39.93
C GLY A 78 -31.09 -19.47 39.69
N GLU A 79 -31.65 -18.32 40.08
CA GLU A 79 -33.09 -18.06 39.94
C GLU A 79 -33.42 -17.28 38.66
N GLU A 80 -34.02 -17.98 37.69
CA GLU A 80 -34.59 -17.40 36.47
C GLU A 80 -35.81 -16.51 36.78
N LYS A 81 -35.78 -15.27 36.26
CA LYS A 81 -36.74 -14.13 36.33
C LYS A 81 -38.17 -14.42 36.87
N PRO A 82 -38.68 -13.48 37.68
CA PRO A 82 -39.72 -12.59 37.14
C PRO A 82 -39.23 -11.15 37.04
N SER A 83 -39.40 -10.55 35.84
CA SER A 83 -39.07 -9.16 35.56
C SER A 83 -40.09 -8.21 36.19
N THR A 84 -39.61 -7.14 36.80
CA THR A 84 -40.40 -6.05 37.42
C THR A 84 -40.78 -4.96 36.42
N LEU A 85 -40.91 -5.30 35.14
CA LEU A 85 -41.35 -4.37 34.08
C LEU A 85 -42.54 -5.01 33.35
N ARG A 86 -43.76 -4.68 33.78
CA ARG A 86 -44.99 -5.03 33.05
C ARG A 86 -45.14 -4.08 31.86
N VAL A 87 -44.84 -4.56 30.65
CA VAL A 87 -45.42 -4.04 29.41
C VAL A 87 -46.72 -4.80 29.17
N LYS A 88 -47.86 -4.10 28.98
CA LYS A 88 -49.17 -4.73 28.71
C LYS A 88 -49.06 -5.61 27.46
N TYR A 89 -49.38 -6.89 27.61
CA TYR A 89 -49.26 -7.91 26.56
C TYR A 89 -50.65 -8.30 26.04
N ASP A 90 -50.86 -8.18 24.73
CA ASP A 90 -52.08 -8.52 24.01
C ASP A 90 -52.14 -10.03 23.71
N SER A 91 -53.27 -10.67 23.99
CA SER A 91 -53.43 -12.14 23.98
C SER A 91 -53.57 -12.77 22.59
N LYS A 92 -53.63 -11.98 21.51
CA LYS A 92 -53.87 -12.49 20.14
C LYS A 92 -52.64 -13.07 19.42
N ARG A 93 -51.44 -12.98 19.99
CA ARG A 93 -50.20 -13.45 19.32
C ARG A 93 -49.82 -14.91 19.60
N LYS A 94 -50.65 -15.65 20.33
CA LYS A 94 -50.32 -17.01 20.78
C LYS A 94 -50.70 -18.11 19.78
N GLU A 95 -51.56 -17.82 18.81
CA GLU A 95 -52.05 -18.81 17.83
C GLU A 95 -51.06 -19.11 16.69
N GLU A 96 -50.05 -18.27 16.46
CA GLU A 96 -49.04 -18.53 15.40
C GLU A 96 -47.90 -19.46 15.83
N ARG A 97 -47.76 -19.76 17.13
CA ARG A 97 -46.60 -20.50 17.68
C ARG A 97 -46.76 -22.03 17.73
N SER A 98 -47.91 -22.56 17.34
CA SER A 98 -48.21 -24.01 17.36
C SER A 98 -48.11 -24.66 15.97
N LYS A 99 -47.13 -24.28 15.16
CA LYS A 99 -46.69 -25.08 14.01
C LYS A 99 -45.36 -25.78 14.34
N PRO A 100 -45.20 -27.07 14.02
CA PRO A 100 -43.96 -27.81 14.31
C PRO A 100 -42.77 -27.15 13.59
N LYS A 101 -41.67 -26.92 14.32
CA LYS A 101 -40.42 -26.37 13.75
C LYS A 101 -39.92 -27.30 12.62
N PRO A 102 -39.60 -26.79 11.42
CA PRO A 102 -38.97 -27.60 10.38
C PRO A 102 -37.61 -28.10 10.85
N LYS A 103 -37.19 -29.29 10.41
CA LYS A 103 -35.85 -29.83 10.69
C LYS A 103 -34.79 -28.88 10.10
N PRO A 104 -33.66 -28.63 10.80
CA PRO A 104 -32.58 -27.80 10.27
C PRO A 104 -32.00 -28.45 9.01
N MET A 105 -31.73 -27.64 7.99
CA MET A 105 -31.19 -28.09 6.71
C MET A 105 -29.68 -27.88 6.73
N THR A 106 -28.90 -28.88 6.36
CA THR A 106 -27.44 -28.75 6.27
C THR A 106 -27.02 -28.37 4.86
N TRP A 107 -26.21 -27.32 4.75
CA TRP A 107 -25.59 -26.88 3.49
C TRP A 107 -24.07 -27.04 3.58
N GLU A 108 -23.44 -27.47 2.49
CA GLU A 108 -21.99 -27.70 2.41
C GLU A 108 -21.40 -26.71 1.41
N SER A 109 -20.41 -25.93 1.84
CA SER A 109 -19.79 -24.90 1.00
C SER A 109 -18.95 -25.52 -0.13
N PRO A 110 -18.59 -24.75 -1.17
CA PRO A 110 -17.68 -25.22 -2.23
C PRO A 110 -16.31 -25.69 -1.71
N GLU A 111 -15.93 -25.27 -0.50
CA GLU A 111 -14.71 -25.65 0.20
C GLU A 111 -14.90 -26.89 1.11
N GLY A 112 -16.08 -27.50 1.12
CA GLY A 112 -16.38 -28.76 1.82
C GLY A 112 -16.76 -28.61 3.30
N VAL A 113 -17.11 -27.40 3.75
CA VAL A 113 -17.49 -27.16 5.16
C VAL A 113 -19.01 -27.21 5.31
N ARG A 114 -19.50 -28.08 6.20
CA ARG A 114 -20.93 -28.25 6.48
C ARG A 114 -21.42 -27.29 7.55
N TYR A 115 -22.44 -26.52 7.22
CA TYR A 115 -23.14 -25.63 8.13
C TYR A 115 -24.58 -26.13 8.31
N THR A 116 -25.02 -26.20 9.55
CA THR A 116 -26.46 -26.30 9.88
C THR A 116 -27.08 -24.93 9.67
N VAL A 117 -27.92 -24.81 8.66
CA VAL A 117 -28.68 -23.60 8.34
C VAL A 117 -30.02 -23.71 9.03
N GLU A 118 -30.27 -22.83 10.01
CA GLU A 118 -31.57 -22.73 10.64
C GLU A 118 -32.52 -21.91 9.74
N VAL A 119 -33.83 -22.13 9.87
CA VAL A 119 -34.84 -21.39 9.09
C VAL A 119 -34.75 -19.87 9.34
N TYR A 120 -34.22 -19.46 10.50
CA TYR A 120 -33.99 -18.07 10.87
C TYR A 120 -32.79 -17.42 10.14
N ASP A 121 -31.89 -18.22 9.56
CA ASP A 121 -30.74 -17.75 8.77
C ASP A 121 -31.14 -17.46 7.32
N LEU A 122 -32.22 -18.09 6.84
CA LEU A 122 -32.73 -17.95 5.47
C LEU A 122 -33.79 -16.85 5.31
N THR A 123 -34.44 -16.45 6.41
CA THR A 123 -35.36 -15.31 6.37
C THR A 123 -34.55 -14.02 6.36
N PRO A 124 -34.65 -13.17 5.32
CA PRO A 124 -34.08 -11.84 5.37
C PRO A 124 -34.66 -11.17 6.62
N ARG A 125 -33.83 -10.92 7.62
CA ARG A 125 -34.28 -10.10 8.74
C ARG A 125 -34.58 -8.75 8.12
N GLU A 126 -35.85 -8.36 8.11
CA GLU A 126 -36.23 -6.95 8.11
C GLU A 126 -35.81 -6.36 9.47
N GLU A 127 -34.51 -6.37 9.74
CA GLU A 127 -33.93 -5.53 10.76
C GLU A 127 -34.23 -4.10 10.33
N LYS A 128 -34.99 -3.39 11.16
CA LYS A 128 -35.47 -2.01 10.98
C LYS A 128 -34.37 -1.01 10.55
N TYR A 129 -33.10 -1.41 10.61
CA TYR A 129 -31.91 -0.63 10.32
C TYR A 129 -31.17 -1.04 9.03
N TRP A 130 -31.55 -2.15 8.39
CA TRP A 130 -30.95 -2.60 7.11
C TRP A 130 -31.68 -2.02 5.89
N GLY A 131 -32.98 -1.73 6.04
CA GLY A 131 -33.81 -1.07 5.01
C GLY A 131 -33.64 0.44 4.94
N PHE A 132 -32.99 1.06 5.94
CA PHE A 132 -32.37 2.35 5.73
C PHE A 132 -31.09 2.06 4.96
N ARG A 133 -31.16 2.14 3.62
CA ARG A 133 -30.03 2.69 2.87
C ARG A 133 -29.65 3.95 3.61
N ASP A 134 -28.61 3.86 4.43
CA ASP A 134 -28.29 4.90 5.40
C ASP A 134 -28.05 6.15 4.56
N ALA A 135 -28.94 7.13 4.65
CA ALA A 135 -28.89 8.30 3.77
C ALA A 135 -27.50 8.94 3.84
N ARG A 136 -26.84 8.84 5.00
CA ARG A 136 -25.45 9.26 5.23
C ARG A 136 -24.43 8.50 4.37
N VAL A 137 -24.63 7.20 4.13
CA VAL A 137 -23.76 6.39 3.27
C VAL A 137 -24.03 6.72 1.80
N GLU A 138 -25.29 6.89 1.40
CA GLU A 138 -25.60 7.35 0.03
C GLU A 138 -25.10 8.79 -0.21
N ASP A 139 -25.24 9.68 0.76
CA ASP A 139 -24.77 11.06 0.72
C ASP A 139 -23.24 11.11 0.72
N ALA A 140 -22.56 10.27 1.52
CA ALA A 140 -21.11 10.14 1.50
C ALA A 140 -20.63 9.58 0.16
N LEU A 141 -21.32 8.58 -0.41
CA LEU A 141 -20.99 8.03 -1.72
C LEU A 141 -21.16 9.06 -2.82
N ARG A 142 -22.28 9.80 -2.85
CA ARG A 142 -22.49 10.91 -3.79
C ARG A 142 -21.46 12.02 -3.61
N TRP A 143 -21.08 12.33 -2.37
CA TRP A 143 -20.04 13.31 -2.08
C TRP A 143 -18.68 12.83 -2.62
N VAL A 144 -18.31 11.56 -2.41
CA VAL A 144 -17.07 10.97 -2.95
C VAL A 144 -17.10 10.95 -4.47
N GLU A 145 -18.20 10.57 -5.09
CA GLU A 145 -18.36 10.59 -6.56
C GLU A 145 -18.24 12.02 -7.12
N SER A 146 -18.89 12.99 -6.48
CA SER A 146 -18.78 14.41 -6.82
C SER A 146 -17.34 14.90 -6.65
N PHE A 147 -16.68 14.57 -5.55
CA PHE A 147 -15.29 14.93 -5.28
C PHE A 147 -14.33 14.33 -6.32
N ILE A 148 -14.46 13.03 -6.64
CA ILE A 148 -13.67 12.36 -7.68
C ILE A 148 -13.90 13.01 -9.05
N SER A 149 -15.13 13.39 -9.37
CA SER A 149 -15.46 14.05 -10.64
C SER A 149 -14.87 15.46 -10.79
N MET A 150 -14.50 16.11 -9.67
CA MET A 150 -13.84 17.43 -9.64
C MET A 150 -12.32 17.34 -9.84
N ALA A 151 -11.77 16.16 -10.13
CA ALA A 151 -10.34 16.00 -10.38
C ALA A 151 -9.89 16.83 -11.59
N GLU A 152 -9.07 17.85 -11.34
CA GLU A 152 -8.33 18.54 -12.38
C GLU A 152 -6.99 17.81 -12.59
N TYR A 153 -6.58 17.63 -13.84
CA TYR A 153 -5.32 16.96 -14.14
C TYR A 153 -4.25 18.00 -14.43
N GLU A 154 -3.26 18.07 -13.55
CA GLU A 154 -2.05 18.89 -13.75
C GLU A 154 -0.85 17.97 -14.06
N GLU A 155 0.16 18.53 -14.72
CA GLU A 155 1.48 17.90 -14.79
C GLU A 155 2.21 18.18 -13.47
N GLY A 156 2.38 17.13 -12.67
CA GLY A 156 3.18 17.20 -11.44
C GLY A 156 4.65 16.89 -11.70
N ALA A 157 5.45 17.05 -10.64
CA ALA A 157 6.88 16.73 -10.65
C ALA A 157 7.12 15.31 -11.19
N SER A 158 8.15 15.18 -12.01
CA SER A 158 8.55 13.89 -12.58
C SER A 158 9.17 13.00 -11.51
N VAL A 159 9.24 11.69 -11.79
CA VAL A 159 9.88 10.72 -10.88
C VAL A 159 11.34 11.06 -10.65
N LEU A 160 11.98 11.55 -11.72
CA LEU A 160 13.35 11.97 -11.72
C LEU A 160 13.56 13.23 -10.87
N GLU A 161 12.66 14.20 -10.95
CA GLU A 161 12.72 15.41 -10.12
C GLU A 161 12.56 15.08 -8.64
N GLU A 162 11.54 14.30 -8.28
CA GLU A 162 11.37 13.81 -6.91
C GLU A 162 12.64 13.08 -6.43
N ALA A 163 13.19 12.17 -7.24
CA ALA A 163 14.36 11.40 -6.85
C ALA A 163 15.63 12.25 -6.71
N LEU A 164 15.76 13.34 -7.46
CA LEU A 164 16.87 14.29 -7.32
C LEU A 164 16.74 15.19 -6.11
N GLU A 165 15.51 15.56 -5.73
CA GLU A 165 15.26 16.32 -4.49
C GLU A 165 15.68 15.53 -3.25
N TYR A 166 15.47 14.21 -3.27
CA TYR A 166 15.74 13.33 -2.12
C TYR A 166 16.99 12.46 -2.28
N GLU A 167 17.83 12.70 -3.28
CA GLU A 167 19.03 11.91 -3.57
C GLU A 167 20.01 11.85 -2.39
N ASP A 168 20.12 12.95 -1.64
CA ASP A 168 21.00 13.06 -0.47
C ASP A 168 20.39 12.42 0.79
N ASN A 169 19.16 11.88 0.71
CA ASN A 169 18.42 11.32 1.83
C ASN A 169 18.25 9.78 1.72
N PRO A 170 18.95 8.99 2.55
CA PRO A 170 18.93 7.53 2.47
C PRO A 170 17.56 6.91 2.74
N HIS A 171 16.63 7.64 3.38
CA HIS A 171 15.28 7.13 3.65
C HIS A 171 14.33 7.17 2.44
N PHE A 172 14.71 7.91 1.39
CA PHE A 172 13.89 8.09 0.19
C PHE A 172 14.61 7.59 -1.07
N GLU A 173 15.70 6.83 -0.90
CA GLU A 173 16.37 6.14 -1.99
C GLU A 173 15.37 5.25 -2.74
N ARG A 174 15.29 5.43 -4.06
CA ARG A 174 14.47 4.64 -4.96
C ARG A 174 15.36 3.99 -6.00
N ASP A 175 15.26 2.67 -6.13
CA ASP A 175 15.89 1.94 -7.22
C ASP A 175 15.13 2.18 -8.53
N LEU A 176 15.52 3.25 -9.23
CA LEU A 176 14.93 3.63 -10.53
C LEU A 176 15.64 2.99 -11.73
N ILE A 177 16.88 2.54 -11.53
CA ILE A 177 17.76 2.06 -12.61
C ILE A 177 17.83 0.54 -12.52
N PRO A 178 17.61 -0.20 -13.62
CA PRO A 178 17.82 -1.65 -13.67
C PRO A 178 19.26 -2.06 -13.31
N GLU A 179 19.43 -3.17 -12.58
CA GLU A 179 20.75 -3.63 -12.09
C GLU A 179 21.76 -3.90 -13.22
N ASP A 180 21.31 -4.47 -14.33
CA ASP A 180 22.16 -4.72 -15.52
C ASP A 180 22.75 -3.42 -16.07
N LEU A 181 21.95 -2.35 -16.08
CA LEU A 181 22.42 -1.04 -16.51
C LEU A 181 23.35 -0.40 -15.46
N LYS A 182 23.11 -0.61 -14.17
CA LYS A 182 23.98 -0.10 -13.10
C LYS A 182 25.40 -0.66 -13.21
N GLU A 183 25.51 -1.97 -13.46
CA GLU A 183 26.82 -2.63 -13.63
C GLU A 183 27.59 -2.03 -14.81
N ASP A 184 26.95 -1.90 -15.98
CA ASP A 184 27.57 -1.31 -17.17
C ASP A 184 27.97 0.16 -16.95
N LEU A 185 27.13 0.94 -16.25
CA LEU A 185 27.41 2.33 -15.91
C LEU A 185 28.60 2.47 -14.96
N ARG A 186 28.72 1.58 -13.95
CA ARG A 186 29.85 1.57 -13.01
C ARG A 186 31.18 1.35 -13.72
N VAL A 187 31.22 0.46 -14.72
CA VAL A 187 32.43 0.26 -15.56
C VAL A 187 32.83 1.54 -16.30
N MET A 188 31.86 2.40 -16.61
CA MET A 188 32.10 3.70 -17.26
C MET A 188 32.45 4.84 -16.31
N GLY A 189 32.59 4.57 -15.01
CA GLY A 189 32.95 5.56 -13.99
C GLY A 189 31.77 6.24 -13.32
N TRP A 190 30.58 5.63 -13.36
CA TRP A 190 29.43 6.12 -12.61
C TRP A 190 29.58 5.87 -11.11
N ASP A 191 29.34 6.91 -10.30
CA ASP A 191 29.47 6.88 -8.83
C ASP A 191 28.22 6.38 -8.09
N GLY A 192 27.12 6.12 -8.81
CA GLY A 192 25.85 5.69 -8.25
C GLY A 192 24.79 6.78 -8.09
N THR A 193 25.14 8.06 -8.33
CA THR A 193 24.23 9.20 -8.19
C THR A 193 23.49 9.53 -9.50
N LEU A 194 22.25 10.00 -9.41
CA LEU A 194 21.49 10.51 -10.56
C LEU A 194 22.13 11.77 -11.16
N ARG A 195 22.77 12.62 -10.34
CA ARG A 195 23.52 13.79 -10.83
C ARG A 195 24.70 13.39 -11.71
N SER A 196 25.54 12.46 -11.27
CA SER A 196 26.65 11.99 -12.09
C SER A 196 26.15 11.25 -13.33
N LEU A 197 25.04 10.52 -13.24
CA LEU A 197 24.41 9.87 -14.40
C LEU A 197 24.01 10.89 -15.46
N ARG A 198 23.41 12.02 -15.07
CA ARG A 198 23.09 13.12 -15.99
C ARG A 198 24.36 13.63 -16.68
N THR A 199 25.43 13.90 -15.94
CA THR A 199 26.69 14.37 -16.53
C THR A 199 27.32 13.34 -17.49
N LEU A 200 27.20 12.04 -17.19
CA LEU A 200 27.65 10.97 -18.08
C LEU A 200 26.83 10.92 -19.36
N VAL A 201 25.50 11.07 -19.26
CA VAL A 201 24.60 11.11 -20.41
C VAL A 201 24.84 12.35 -21.27
N GLU A 202 25.14 13.51 -20.66
CA GLU A 202 25.54 14.72 -21.37
C GLU A 202 26.82 14.55 -22.20
N SER A 203 27.70 13.61 -21.82
CA SER A 203 28.90 13.28 -22.61
C SER A 203 28.62 12.44 -23.87
N LEU A 204 27.39 11.92 -24.04
CA LEU A 204 27.00 11.07 -25.16
C LEU A 204 27.34 11.69 -26.54
N PRO A 205 26.97 12.94 -26.85
CA PRO A 205 27.22 13.50 -28.18
C PRO A 205 28.71 13.64 -28.51
N ALA A 206 29.55 13.87 -27.49
CA ALA A 206 31.00 13.92 -27.66
C ALA A 206 31.56 12.53 -27.99
N ARG A 207 31.16 11.50 -27.23
CA ARG A 207 31.57 10.11 -27.46
C ARG A 207 31.11 9.57 -28.81
N GLU A 208 29.92 9.94 -29.26
CA GLU A 208 29.44 9.58 -30.60
C GLU A 208 30.26 10.22 -31.72
N LYS A 209 30.66 11.49 -31.56
CA LYS A 209 31.56 12.17 -32.50
C LYS A 209 32.93 11.51 -32.53
N GLU A 210 33.53 11.26 -31.38
CA GLU A 210 34.81 10.55 -31.26
C GLU A 210 34.75 9.16 -31.90
N PHE A 211 33.66 8.42 -31.71
CA PHE A 211 33.46 7.13 -32.35
C PHE A 211 33.39 7.26 -33.88
N LYS A 212 32.62 8.21 -34.41
CA LYS A 212 32.54 8.46 -35.86
C LYS A 212 33.90 8.86 -36.44
N GLU A 213 34.65 9.72 -35.76
CA GLU A 213 35.99 10.13 -36.17
C GLU A 213 36.99 8.98 -36.10
N ARG A 214 36.91 8.15 -35.05
CA ARG A 214 37.73 6.96 -34.91
C ARG A 214 37.48 5.95 -36.02
N VAL A 215 36.23 5.79 -36.45
CA VAL A 215 35.92 4.94 -37.61
C VAL A 215 36.46 5.54 -38.90
N ARG A 216 36.25 6.84 -39.12
CA ARG A 216 36.72 7.57 -40.32
C ARG A 216 38.23 7.62 -40.45
N SER A 217 38.96 7.58 -39.34
CA SER A 217 40.43 7.57 -39.32
C SER A 217 41.05 6.19 -39.57
N ILE A 218 40.23 5.14 -39.71
CA ILE A 218 40.73 3.80 -40.10
C ILE A 218 41.09 3.84 -41.59
N THR A 219 42.36 4.09 -41.87
CA THR A 219 42.93 4.11 -43.24
C THR A 219 43.70 2.84 -43.58
N ALA A 220 43.97 1.98 -42.59
CA ALA A 220 44.63 0.70 -42.80
C ALA A 220 44.15 -0.34 -41.77
N LEU A 221 44.02 -1.59 -42.22
CA LEU A 221 43.83 -2.75 -41.36
C LEU A 221 45.20 -3.41 -41.17
N VAL A 222 45.63 -3.49 -39.93
CA VAL A 222 46.95 -4.00 -39.55
C VAL A 222 46.75 -5.22 -38.68
N ASP A 223 47.45 -6.30 -39.02
CA ASP A 223 47.64 -7.42 -38.11
C ASP A 223 48.52 -6.95 -36.96
N ARG A 224 47.99 -6.95 -35.74
CA ARG A 224 48.73 -6.50 -34.57
C ARG A 224 49.75 -7.51 -34.09
N GLU A 225 49.56 -8.80 -34.35
CA GLU A 225 50.50 -9.84 -33.91
C GLU A 225 51.77 -9.81 -34.76
N GLU A 226 51.61 -9.60 -36.06
CA GLU A 226 52.72 -9.59 -37.01
C GLU A 226 53.17 -8.18 -37.43
N GLY A 227 52.44 -7.13 -37.03
CA GLY A 227 52.68 -5.75 -37.43
C GLY A 227 52.50 -5.48 -38.93
N LYS A 228 51.87 -6.42 -39.64
CA LYS A 228 51.73 -6.39 -41.10
C LYS A 228 50.47 -5.64 -41.52
N VAL A 229 50.59 -4.83 -42.57
CA VAL A 229 49.44 -4.13 -43.15
C VAL A 229 48.72 -5.06 -44.12
N LEU A 230 47.49 -5.46 -43.78
CA LEU A 230 46.67 -6.42 -44.52
C LEU A 230 45.79 -5.74 -45.58
N ALA A 231 45.30 -4.54 -45.29
CA ALA A 231 44.55 -3.71 -46.24
C ALA A 231 44.82 -2.22 -46.03
N VAL A 232 44.82 -1.44 -47.10
CA VAL A 232 45.03 0.02 -47.07
C VAL A 232 43.97 0.72 -47.90
N GLN A 233 43.46 1.83 -47.37
CA GLN A 233 42.56 2.71 -48.10
C GLN A 233 43.36 3.57 -49.08
N THR A 234 43.05 3.48 -50.37
CA THR A 234 43.58 4.33 -51.45
C THR A 234 42.45 5.17 -52.05
N PRO A 235 42.74 6.20 -52.87
CA PRO A 235 41.71 7.02 -53.50
C PRO A 235 40.72 6.24 -54.37
N ASN A 236 41.12 5.05 -54.84
CA ASN A 236 40.31 4.19 -55.70
C ASN A 236 39.55 3.10 -54.94
N GLY A 237 39.66 3.04 -53.61
CA GLY A 237 39.03 2.04 -52.75
C GLY A 237 40.01 1.37 -51.79
N TRP A 238 39.59 0.24 -51.21
CA TRP A 238 40.46 -0.55 -50.33
C TRP A 238 41.30 -1.53 -51.13
N GLU A 239 42.62 -1.43 -51.01
CA GLU A 239 43.58 -2.39 -51.56
C GLU A 239 43.91 -3.45 -50.51
N ILE A 240 43.52 -4.70 -50.80
CA ILE A 240 43.79 -5.86 -49.94
C ILE A 240 45.13 -6.47 -50.37
N ARG A 241 46.14 -6.42 -49.48
CA ARG A 241 47.47 -6.99 -49.72
C ARG A 241 47.51 -8.48 -49.46
N GLU A 242 46.74 -8.92 -48.46
CA GLU A 242 46.61 -10.33 -48.10
C GLU A 242 45.13 -10.68 -47.98
N ALA A 243 44.64 -11.43 -48.97
CA ALA A 243 43.23 -11.76 -49.08
C ALA A 243 42.89 -12.98 -48.21
N SER A 244 42.56 -12.73 -46.95
CA SER A 244 41.87 -13.69 -46.10
C SER A 244 40.38 -13.37 -46.03
N LYS A 245 39.55 -14.37 -45.72
CA LYS A 245 38.10 -14.18 -45.55
C LYS A 245 37.80 -13.09 -44.51
N ASP A 246 38.57 -13.05 -43.43
CA ASP A 246 38.37 -12.13 -42.32
C ASP A 246 38.76 -10.70 -42.71
N VAL A 247 39.83 -10.51 -43.49
CA VAL A 247 40.24 -9.19 -44.00
C VAL A 247 39.23 -8.65 -45.00
N VAL A 248 38.74 -9.49 -45.93
CA VAL A 248 37.71 -9.10 -46.89
C VAL A 248 36.43 -8.69 -46.18
N ASN A 249 35.97 -9.49 -45.20
CA ASN A 249 34.78 -9.17 -44.41
C ASN A 249 34.96 -7.87 -43.61
N ALA A 250 36.12 -7.67 -42.98
CA ALA A 250 36.42 -6.45 -42.22
C ALA A 250 36.38 -5.19 -43.12
N VAL A 251 36.95 -5.25 -44.32
CA VAL A 251 36.91 -4.13 -45.28
C VAL A 251 35.47 -3.82 -45.70
N LEU A 252 34.67 -4.84 -46.04
CA LEU A 252 33.26 -4.66 -46.40
C LEU A 252 32.45 -4.08 -45.24
N SER A 253 32.62 -4.65 -44.04
CA SER A 253 31.96 -4.19 -42.82
C SER A 253 32.37 -2.77 -42.44
N LEU A 254 33.61 -2.36 -42.69
CA LEU A 254 34.04 -0.97 -42.51
C LEU A 254 33.33 0.00 -43.45
N GLY A 255 33.14 -0.37 -44.71
CA GLY A 255 32.37 0.43 -45.67
C GLY A 255 30.90 0.58 -45.24
N LEU A 256 30.25 -0.53 -44.90
CA LEU A 256 28.86 -0.54 -44.41
C LEU A 256 28.71 0.21 -43.08
N LEU A 257 29.71 0.13 -42.21
CA LEU A 257 29.79 0.88 -40.96
C LEU A 257 29.83 2.39 -41.21
N MET A 258 30.67 2.84 -42.14
CA MET A 258 30.76 4.26 -42.50
C MET A 258 29.43 4.78 -43.06
N GLU A 259 28.82 4.06 -44.00
CA GLU A 259 27.51 4.41 -44.57
C GLU A 259 26.40 4.43 -43.50
N ALA A 260 26.40 3.45 -42.58
CA ALA A 260 25.41 3.42 -41.50
C ALA A 260 25.57 4.61 -40.56
N LEU A 261 26.80 5.04 -40.25
CA LEU A 261 27.09 6.16 -39.34
C LEU A 261 26.82 7.55 -39.94
N GLU A 262 26.66 7.65 -41.27
CA GLU A 262 26.22 8.87 -41.95
C GLU A 262 24.74 9.16 -41.73
N LYS A 263 23.94 8.14 -41.42
CA LYS A 263 22.53 8.33 -41.04
C LYS A 263 22.45 9.06 -39.69
N GLU A 264 21.51 10.01 -39.58
CA GLU A 264 21.29 10.75 -38.32
C GLU A 264 20.88 9.80 -37.18
N ASP A 265 20.01 8.83 -37.46
CA ASP A 265 19.41 7.92 -36.47
C ASP A 265 19.99 6.49 -36.49
N TRP A 266 21.32 6.36 -36.64
CA TRP A 266 21.96 5.04 -36.64
C TRP A 266 21.78 4.32 -35.29
N ARG A 267 21.50 3.01 -35.32
CA ARG A 267 21.31 2.21 -34.09
C ARG A 267 22.54 1.39 -33.75
N ALA A 268 22.94 1.40 -32.49
CA ALA A 268 24.11 0.64 -32.03
C ALA A 268 23.97 -0.87 -32.30
N GLY A 269 22.76 -1.43 -32.21
CA GLY A 269 22.51 -2.84 -32.52
C GLY A 269 22.70 -3.20 -33.99
N GLU A 270 22.35 -2.30 -34.92
CA GLU A 270 22.54 -2.52 -36.37
C GLU A 270 24.03 -2.50 -36.72
N VAL A 271 24.75 -1.56 -36.12
CA VAL A 271 26.16 -1.29 -36.39
C VAL A 271 27.09 -2.31 -35.71
N ARG A 272 26.62 -2.94 -34.62
CA ARG A 272 27.38 -3.92 -33.82
C ARG A 272 27.99 -5.03 -34.67
N ARG A 273 27.22 -5.60 -35.60
CA ARG A 273 27.69 -6.69 -36.47
C ARG A 273 28.91 -6.27 -37.29
N TYR A 274 28.93 -5.05 -37.81
CA TYR A 274 30.07 -4.54 -38.58
C TYR A 274 31.30 -4.31 -37.71
N VAL A 275 31.12 -3.86 -36.47
CA VAL A 275 32.22 -3.65 -35.52
C VAL A 275 32.77 -4.99 -35.00
N GLU A 276 31.96 -6.05 -34.95
CA GLU A 276 32.41 -7.40 -34.59
C GLU A 276 33.43 -7.94 -35.59
N ASP A 277 33.21 -7.76 -36.89
CA ASP A 277 34.17 -8.15 -37.95
C ASP A 277 35.47 -7.34 -37.88
N LEU A 278 35.42 -6.12 -37.33
CA LEU A 278 36.58 -5.23 -37.17
C LEU A 278 37.36 -5.45 -35.87
N LYS A 279 36.83 -6.27 -34.95
CA LYS A 279 37.40 -6.48 -33.62
C LYS A 279 38.87 -6.91 -33.62
N PRO A 280 39.35 -7.80 -34.52
CA PRO A 280 40.76 -8.20 -34.56
C PRO A 280 41.71 -7.04 -34.92
N PHE A 281 41.24 -6.13 -35.77
CA PHE A 281 42.06 -5.07 -36.36
C PHE A 281 41.96 -3.74 -35.59
N THR A 282 40.84 -3.50 -34.90
CA THR A 282 40.53 -2.23 -34.23
C THR A 282 40.08 -2.45 -32.77
N PRO A 283 41.00 -2.86 -31.88
CA PRO A 283 40.63 -3.13 -30.50
C PRO A 283 40.16 -1.87 -29.79
N GLY A 284 39.17 -2.06 -28.92
CA GLY A 284 38.48 -0.98 -28.21
C GLY A 284 37.33 -0.34 -29.00
N LEU A 285 37.18 -0.59 -30.30
CA LEU A 285 36.05 -0.06 -31.08
C LEU A 285 34.71 -0.65 -30.60
N MET A 286 34.66 -1.96 -30.34
CA MET A 286 33.51 -2.61 -29.70
C MET A 286 33.20 -2.04 -28.32
N ALA A 287 34.22 -1.76 -27.50
CA ALA A 287 34.02 -1.20 -26.17
C ALA A 287 33.43 0.21 -26.24
N SER A 288 33.90 1.05 -27.17
CA SER A 288 33.30 2.37 -27.41
C SER A 288 31.86 2.30 -27.91
N LEU A 289 31.54 1.34 -28.80
CA LEU A 289 30.17 1.15 -29.27
C LEU A 289 29.23 0.73 -28.13
N ASN A 290 29.68 -0.22 -27.30
CA ASN A 290 28.90 -0.68 -26.14
C ASN A 290 28.67 0.47 -25.16
N ALA A 291 29.69 1.28 -24.87
CA ALA A 291 29.56 2.44 -24.01
C ALA A 291 28.50 3.43 -24.54
N ILE A 292 28.49 3.71 -25.84
CA ILE A 292 27.44 4.55 -26.47
C ILE A 292 26.06 3.91 -26.31
N ALA A 293 25.93 2.61 -26.55
CA ALA A 293 24.66 1.91 -26.41
C ALA A 293 24.11 1.98 -24.97
N THR A 294 24.98 1.77 -23.97
CA THR A 294 24.64 1.89 -22.55
C THR A 294 24.18 3.31 -22.21
N LEU A 295 24.91 4.33 -22.67
CA LEU A 295 24.54 5.73 -22.43
C LEU A 295 23.23 6.13 -23.13
N ARG A 296 22.93 5.60 -24.32
CA ARG A 296 21.63 5.81 -24.99
C ARG A 296 20.48 5.19 -24.21
N ARG A 297 20.68 3.99 -23.65
CA ARG A 297 19.69 3.34 -22.78
C ARG A 297 19.48 4.14 -21.50
N ALA A 298 20.55 4.63 -20.87
CA ALA A 298 20.47 5.50 -19.70
C ALA A 298 19.75 6.81 -20.01
N LYS A 299 20.05 7.46 -21.14
CA LYS A 299 19.34 8.66 -21.61
C LYS A 299 17.85 8.41 -21.76
N TYR A 300 17.49 7.33 -22.45
CA TYR A 300 16.09 6.95 -22.66
C TYR A 300 15.35 6.78 -21.32
N LEU A 301 15.96 6.08 -20.36
CA LEU A 301 15.36 5.92 -19.03
C LEU A 301 15.23 7.25 -18.27
N LEU A 302 16.23 8.13 -18.34
CA LEU A 302 16.13 9.46 -17.74
C LEU A 302 15.01 10.28 -18.39
N ASP A 303 14.88 10.21 -19.71
CA ASP A 303 13.81 10.89 -20.45
C ASP A 303 12.43 10.33 -20.07
N GLU A 304 12.30 9.01 -19.87
CA GLU A 304 11.06 8.39 -19.38
C GLU A 304 10.73 8.79 -17.93
N LEU A 305 11.71 8.75 -17.03
CA LEU A 305 11.56 9.12 -15.63
C LEU A 305 11.34 10.63 -15.44
N GLY A 306 11.84 11.43 -16.38
CA GLY A 306 11.70 12.89 -16.43
C GLY A 306 10.39 13.36 -17.04
N ARG A 307 9.56 12.48 -17.59
CA ARG A 307 8.19 12.85 -18.00
C ARG A 307 7.36 13.18 -16.76
N GLY A 308 6.75 14.36 -16.77
CA GLY A 308 5.82 14.79 -15.72
C GLY A 308 4.71 13.75 -15.53
N ARG A 309 4.38 13.46 -14.27
CA ARG A 309 3.27 12.56 -13.97
C ARG A 309 1.98 13.34 -14.05
N ARG A 310 0.93 12.72 -14.59
CA ARG A 310 -0.42 13.24 -14.39
C ARG A 310 -0.75 13.18 -12.91
N VAL A 311 -1.08 14.32 -12.33
CA VAL A 311 -1.50 14.45 -10.94
C VAL A 311 -2.94 14.92 -10.94
N ALA A 312 -3.81 14.16 -10.28
CA ALA A 312 -5.15 14.61 -9.99
C ALA A 312 -5.08 15.60 -8.82
N VAL A 313 -5.53 16.81 -9.06
CA VAL A 313 -5.58 17.91 -8.13
C VAL A 313 -7.04 18.18 -7.79
N TYR A 314 -7.36 18.10 -6.50
CA TYR A 314 -8.67 18.38 -5.97
C TYR A 314 -8.61 19.74 -5.29
N ARG A 315 -9.40 20.68 -5.79
CA ARG A 315 -9.48 22.04 -5.27
C ARG A 315 -10.69 22.21 -4.39
N ASP A 316 -10.59 23.08 -3.39
CA ASP A 316 -11.75 23.51 -2.63
C ASP A 316 -12.67 24.32 -3.56
N PRO A 317 -13.94 23.95 -3.73
CA PRO A 317 -14.87 24.70 -4.58
C PRO A 317 -15.09 26.15 -4.13
N SER A 318 -14.83 26.46 -2.86
CA SER A 318 -15.07 27.79 -2.27
C SER A 318 -13.88 28.74 -2.40
N THR A 319 -12.64 28.22 -2.38
CA THR A 319 -11.41 29.04 -2.44
C THR A 319 -10.60 28.85 -3.72
N GLY A 320 -10.81 27.73 -4.44
CA GLY A 320 -10.00 27.34 -5.60
C GLY A 320 -8.60 26.81 -5.25
N GLU A 321 -8.26 26.73 -3.96
CA GLU A 321 -6.95 26.24 -3.52
C GLU A 321 -6.86 24.72 -3.58
N PRO A 322 -5.69 24.15 -3.93
CA PRO A 322 -5.50 22.70 -3.98
C PRO A 322 -5.52 22.11 -2.56
N VAL A 323 -6.52 21.27 -2.27
CA VAL A 323 -6.70 20.59 -0.98
C VAL A 323 -6.00 19.24 -0.98
N TYR A 324 -5.99 18.55 -2.11
CA TYR A 324 -5.39 17.23 -2.23
C TYR A 324 -4.76 17.03 -3.61
N ARG A 325 -3.58 16.40 -3.64
CA ARG A 325 -2.86 16.04 -4.86
C ARG A 325 -2.51 14.57 -4.80
N THR A 326 -2.81 13.82 -5.84
CA THR A 326 -2.45 12.40 -5.93
C THR A 326 -1.96 12.07 -7.34
N PRO A 327 -0.88 11.28 -7.47
CA PRO A 327 -0.48 10.76 -8.78
C PRO A 327 -1.60 9.91 -9.37
N VAL A 328 -1.81 10.05 -10.67
CA VAL A 328 -2.75 9.22 -11.44
C VAL A 328 -2.01 7.93 -11.81
N ILE A 329 -2.47 6.81 -11.28
CA ILE A 329 -1.98 5.48 -11.67
C ILE A 329 -2.71 5.12 -12.97
N GLY A 330 -1.96 5.09 -14.08
CA GLY A 330 -2.46 4.75 -15.43
C GLY A 330 -2.43 3.27 -15.73
#